data_AF-A0A1M3EGZ8-F1
#
_entry.id   AF-A0A1M3EGZ8-F1
#
_cell.length_a   1.000
_cell.length_b   1.000
_cell.length_c   1.000
_cell.angle_alpha   90.00
_cell.angle_beta   90.00
_cell.angle_gamma   90.00
#
_symmetry.space_group_name_H-M   'P 1'
#
loop_
_entity.id
_entity.type
_entity.pdbx_description
1 polymer ?
#
loop_
_entity_poly.entity_id
_entity_poly.type
_entity_poly.pdbx_seq_one_letter_code
_entity_poly.pdbx_strand_id
1 'polypeptide(L)'
;MMGTGAEAVSPGRGHVRVTNRAAVLFALIAACVLAVTACSVPGGYTVAGLEKEPPARLTYPGSTEVQPRHSDGVRRNLMGRGSPPEVGMSGTTSASTADVIAFYKGILIPAGWAQIEEDPRDAIYPGRRSYTVAWAKGVLTYSIIVWTESTTTKYETNLESTA
;
A
#
# COMPACT_ATOMS: atom_id res chain seq x y z
N MET A 1 84.20 -18.19 32.22
CA MET A 1 82.92 -18.52 32.86
C MET A 1 81.80 -17.98 31.99
N MET A 2 81.02 -18.89 31.41
CA MET A 2 79.82 -18.59 30.62
C MET A 2 78.71 -18.08 31.52
N GLY A 3 78.03 -17.03 31.09
CA GLY A 3 76.79 -16.52 31.68
C GLY A 3 75.89 -16.04 30.57
N THR A 4 75.04 -16.94 30.08
CA THR A 4 73.92 -16.67 29.17
C THR A 4 72.84 -15.87 29.88
N GLY A 5 72.36 -14.80 29.25
CA GLY A 5 71.18 -14.04 29.69
C GLY A 5 70.56 -13.33 28.50
N ALA A 6 69.63 -14.01 27.83
CA ALA A 6 68.73 -13.43 26.85
C ALA A 6 67.53 -12.84 27.58
N GLU A 7 67.16 -11.59 27.31
CA GLU A 7 65.77 -11.15 27.46
C GLU A 7 65.45 -10.07 26.42
N ALA A 8 64.54 -10.43 25.53
CA ALA A 8 63.96 -9.57 24.52
C ALA A 8 62.85 -8.72 25.16
N VAL A 9 62.98 -7.40 25.10
CA VAL A 9 61.88 -6.49 25.45
C VAL A 9 60.96 -6.33 24.23
N SER A 10 59.77 -6.90 24.31
CA SER A 10 58.67 -6.71 23.35
C SER A 10 58.11 -5.28 23.39
N PRO A 11 57.79 -4.65 22.25
CA PRO A 11 56.96 -3.46 22.23
C PRO A 11 55.47 -3.87 22.35
N GLY A 12 54.83 -3.44 23.43
CA GLY A 12 53.40 -3.63 23.67
C GLY A 12 52.53 -2.95 22.60
N ARG A 13 51.88 -3.75 21.75
CA ARG A 13 50.72 -3.35 20.94
C ARG A 13 49.51 -3.13 21.84
N GLY A 14 49.36 -1.91 22.35
CA GLY A 14 48.19 -1.48 23.12
C GLY A 14 47.21 -0.61 22.33
N HIS A 15 46.82 -0.96 21.10
CA HIS A 15 45.91 -0.12 20.30
C HIS A 15 44.91 -0.87 19.40
N VAL A 16 44.42 -2.07 19.78
CA VAL A 16 43.45 -2.81 18.93
C VAL A 16 42.30 -3.46 19.71
N ARG A 17 41.87 -2.90 20.85
CA ARG A 17 40.67 -3.42 21.56
C ARG A 17 39.48 -2.46 21.67
N VAL A 18 39.66 -1.17 21.38
CA VAL A 18 38.58 -0.17 21.53
C VAL A 18 37.75 -0.03 20.26
N THR A 19 38.37 -0.15 19.08
CA THR A 19 37.71 -0.05 17.76
C THR A 19 36.68 -1.16 17.53
N ASN A 20 36.94 -2.38 18.01
CA ASN A 20 36.05 -3.52 17.80
C ASN A 20 34.73 -3.40 18.57
N ARG A 21 34.75 -2.81 19.77
CA ARG A 21 33.54 -2.63 20.58
C ARG A 21 32.62 -1.55 20.01
N ALA A 22 33.20 -0.46 19.52
CA ALA A 22 32.46 0.61 18.86
C ALA A 22 31.84 0.12 17.54
N ALA A 23 32.59 -0.63 16.72
CA ALA A 23 32.08 -1.20 15.48
C ALA A 23 30.93 -2.19 15.72
N VAL A 24 31.02 -3.03 16.76
CA VAL A 24 29.95 -3.96 17.14
C VAL A 24 28.71 -3.22 17.64
N LEU A 25 28.89 -2.15 18.43
CA LEU A 25 27.78 -1.28 18.87
C LEU A 25 27.11 -0.56 17.69
N PHE A 26 27.88 -0.03 16.74
CA PHE A 26 27.32 0.58 15.53
C PHE A 26 26.60 -0.43 14.65
N ALA A 27 27.15 -1.65 14.51
CA ALA A 27 26.48 -2.73 13.77
C ALA A 27 25.17 -3.16 14.46
N LEU A 28 25.15 -3.23 15.80
CA LEU A 28 23.95 -3.49 16.59
C LEU A 28 22.92 -2.37 16.44
N ILE A 29 23.34 -1.10 16.51
CA ILE A 29 22.43 0.04 16.31
C ILE A 29 21.90 0.06 14.88
N ALA A 30 22.74 -0.18 13.86
CA ALA A 30 22.30 -0.28 12.47
C ALA A 30 21.33 -1.45 12.25
N ALA A 31 21.60 -2.60 12.86
CA ALA A 31 20.71 -3.75 12.83
C ALA A 31 19.39 -3.48 13.59
N CYS A 32 19.43 -2.75 14.71
CA CYS A 32 18.24 -2.30 15.42
C CYS A 32 17.45 -1.26 14.63
N VAL A 33 18.09 -0.32 13.93
CA VAL A 33 17.42 0.65 13.05
C VAL A 33 16.80 -0.05 11.84
N LEU A 34 17.51 -0.99 11.21
CA LEU A 34 16.99 -1.83 10.13
C LEU A 34 15.83 -2.71 10.61
N ALA A 35 15.94 -3.27 11.82
CA ALA A 35 14.85 -4.02 12.44
C ALA A 35 13.66 -3.12 12.80
N VAL A 36 13.86 -1.88 13.24
CA VAL A 36 12.76 -0.93 13.50
C VAL A 36 12.07 -0.51 12.20
N THR A 37 12.80 -0.36 11.08
CA THR A 37 12.18 -0.15 9.76
C THR A 37 11.50 -1.41 9.19
N ALA A 38 11.91 -2.60 9.63
CA ALA A 38 11.29 -3.88 9.25
C ALA A 38 10.19 -4.34 10.25
N CYS A 39 10.11 -3.71 11.42
CA CYS A 39 9.13 -3.96 12.49
C CYS A 39 8.08 -2.85 12.60
N SER A 40 7.99 -1.93 11.65
CA SER A 40 6.77 -1.17 11.39
C SER A 40 5.69 -2.12 10.84
N VAL A 41 5.09 -2.87 11.77
CA VAL A 41 3.84 -3.62 11.58
C VAL A 41 2.74 -2.58 11.27
N PRO A 42 1.83 -2.87 10.31
CA PRO A 42 1.39 -1.89 9.32
C PRO A 42 0.41 -0.88 9.90
N GLY A 43 0.90 0.35 10.07
CA GLY A 43 0.06 1.53 9.91
C GLY A 43 -0.11 1.77 8.41
N GLY A 44 -0.95 0.95 7.77
CA GLY A 44 -1.37 1.14 6.39
C GLY A 44 -1.85 2.58 6.17
N TYR A 45 -1.74 3.07 4.93
CA TYR A 45 -2.03 4.44 4.52
C TYR A 45 -3.18 5.09 5.31
N THR A 46 -3.08 6.35 5.73
CA THR A 46 -4.26 7.07 6.26
C THR A 46 -5.18 7.52 5.11
N VAL A 47 -6.44 7.87 5.38
CA VAL A 47 -7.33 8.52 4.39
C VAL A 47 -6.64 9.70 3.73
N ALA A 48 -6.03 10.60 4.51
CA ALA A 48 -5.26 11.74 3.99
C ALA A 48 -4.02 11.34 3.17
N GLY A 49 -3.47 10.14 3.39
CA GLY A 49 -2.43 9.56 2.55
C GLY A 49 -2.99 9.08 1.22
N LEU A 50 -4.11 8.35 1.25
CA LEU A 50 -4.78 7.85 0.06
C LEU A 50 -5.31 8.98 -0.83
N GLU A 51 -5.84 10.07 -0.27
CA GLU A 51 -6.33 11.24 -1.03
C GLU A 51 -5.27 11.95 -1.89
N LYS A 52 -3.98 11.68 -1.61
CA LYS A 52 -2.83 12.21 -2.37
C LYS A 52 -2.48 11.34 -3.57
N GLU A 53 -2.93 10.09 -3.59
CA GLU A 53 -2.70 9.19 -4.70
C GLU A 53 -3.55 9.63 -5.90
N PRO A 54 -2.97 9.76 -7.12
CA PRO A 54 -3.74 10.19 -8.29
C PRO A 54 -5.03 9.39 -8.55
N PRO A 55 -5.06 8.05 -8.34
CA PRO A 55 -6.28 7.26 -8.50
C PRO A 55 -7.45 7.69 -7.60
N ALA A 56 -7.19 8.27 -6.43
CA ALA A 56 -8.24 8.68 -5.49
C ALA A 56 -9.20 9.73 -6.05
N ARG A 57 -8.81 10.44 -7.11
CA ARG A 57 -9.60 11.52 -7.74
C ARG A 57 -10.08 11.19 -9.14
N LEU A 58 -9.84 9.96 -9.62
CA LEU A 58 -10.28 9.56 -10.95
C LEU A 58 -11.82 9.58 -11.00
N THR A 59 -12.32 10.27 -12.01
CA THR A 59 -13.73 10.45 -12.29
C THR A 59 -13.94 10.19 -13.77
N TYR A 60 -14.99 9.46 -14.13
CA TYR A 60 -15.31 9.29 -15.55
C TYR A 60 -15.75 10.63 -16.16
N PRO A 61 -15.25 11.03 -17.34
CA PRO A 61 -15.61 12.30 -17.95
C PRO A 61 -17.11 12.40 -18.25
N GLY A 62 -17.73 13.52 -17.87
CA GLY A 62 -19.17 13.73 -18.04
C GLY A 62 -20.04 13.09 -16.97
N SER A 63 -19.45 12.59 -15.88
CA SER A 63 -20.22 12.09 -14.74
C SER A 63 -20.98 13.18 -13.99
N THR A 64 -22.18 12.81 -13.56
CA THR A 64 -23.06 13.59 -12.68
C THR A 64 -23.15 12.93 -11.30
N GLU A 65 -23.75 13.63 -10.33
CA GLU A 65 -23.96 13.10 -8.96
C GLU A 65 -22.70 12.61 -8.26
N VAL A 66 -21.55 13.20 -8.63
CA VAL A 66 -20.24 12.80 -8.12
C VAL A 66 -20.15 13.09 -6.63
N GLN A 67 -19.99 12.03 -5.85
CA GLN A 67 -19.90 12.11 -4.39
C GLN A 67 -18.63 11.41 -3.91
N PRO A 68 -17.67 12.16 -3.36
CA PRO A 68 -16.53 11.56 -2.67
C PRO A 68 -17.01 10.73 -1.48
N ARG A 69 -16.32 9.61 -1.24
CA ARG A 69 -16.53 8.75 -0.08
C ARG A 69 -15.18 8.39 0.53
N HIS A 70 -15.18 8.20 1.84
CA HIS A 70 -14.03 7.65 2.54
C HIS A 70 -14.51 6.85 3.75
N SER A 71 -13.65 5.97 4.22
CA SER A 71 -13.77 5.31 5.51
C SER A 71 -12.39 5.34 6.15
N ASP A 72 -12.32 5.76 7.41
CA ASP A 72 -11.07 5.76 8.18
C ASP A 72 -10.58 4.35 8.52
N GLY A 73 -11.35 3.33 8.15
CA GLY A 73 -11.12 1.95 8.54
C GLY A 73 -11.47 1.71 10.01
N VAL A 74 -11.46 0.44 10.41
CA VAL A 74 -11.66 0.04 11.80
C VAL A 74 -10.37 -0.59 12.29
N ARG A 75 -9.82 -0.09 13.39
CA ARG A 75 -8.66 -0.73 14.02
C ARG A 75 -9.02 -2.15 14.43
N ARG A 76 -8.13 -3.10 14.13
CA ARG A 76 -8.26 -4.49 14.56
C ARG A 76 -8.47 -4.53 16.08
N ASN A 77 -9.52 -5.22 16.51
CA ASN A 77 -9.82 -5.44 17.93
C ASN A 77 -9.86 -6.94 18.21
N LEU A 78 -10.11 -7.33 19.47
CA LEU A 78 -10.19 -8.73 19.88
C LEU A 78 -11.32 -9.52 19.20
N MET A 79 -12.32 -8.84 18.62
CA MET A 79 -13.54 -9.42 18.07
C MET A 79 -13.59 -9.43 16.54
N GLY A 80 -12.62 -8.83 15.84
CA GLY A 80 -12.68 -8.70 14.39
C GLY A 80 -11.34 -8.36 13.74
N ARG A 81 -11.19 -8.81 12.49
CA ARG A 81 -10.17 -8.26 11.58
C ARG A 81 -10.65 -6.85 11.25
N GLY A 82 -9.88 -5.83 11.65
CA GLY A 82 -10.17 -4.46 11.29
C GLY A 82 -10.30 -4.29 9.77
N SER A 83 -10.83 -3.16 9.32
CA SER A 83 -10.85 -2.78 7.91
C SER A 83 -9.79 -1.72 7.64
N PRO A 84 -9.10 -1.78 6.48
CA PRO A 84 -8.19 -0.71 6.08
C PRO A 84 -9.00 0.57 5.83
N PRO A 85 -8.36 1.74 5.95
CA PRO A 85 -8.91 2.97 5.42
C PRO A 85 -9.01 2.90 3.90
N GLU A 86 -10.02 3.58 3.37
CA GLU A 86 -10.32 3.62 1.95
C GLU A 86 -10.84 5.01 1.54
N VAL A 87 -10.58 5.37 0.29
CA VAL A 87 -11.11 6.59 -0.35
C VAL A 87 -11.63 6.23 -1.73
N GLY A 88 -12.61 6.98 -2.19
CA GLY A 88 -13.11 6.82 -3.55
C GLY A 88 -14.24 7.77 -3.83
N MET A 89 -15.06 7.39 -4.79
CA MET A 89 -16.24 8.15 -5.16
C MET A 89 -17.34 7.27 -5.70
N SER A 90 -18.55 7.80 -5.73
CA SER A 90 -19.62 7.34 -6.62
C SER A 90 -19.87 8.37 -7.72
N GLY A 91 -20.36 7.90 -8.87
CA GLY A 91 -20.78 8.77 -9.97
C GLY A 91 -21.79 8.10 -10.88
N THR A 92 -22.55 8.92 -11.60
CA THR A 92 -23.54 8.52 -12.58
C THR A 92 -23.12 9.01 -13.97
N THR A 93 -23.35 8.24 -15.03
CA THR A 93 -23.04 8.62 -16.42
C THR A 93 -24.04 7.99 -17.40
N SER A 94 -24.18 8.59 -18.58
CA SER A 94 -24.92 8.00 -19.70
C SER A 94 -24.07 7.04 -20.55
N ALA A 95 -22.78 6.91 -20.25
CA ALA A 95 -21.88 5.99 -20.95
C ALA A 95 -22.20 4.52 -20.65
N SER A 96 -21.72 3.60 -21.48
CA SER A 96 -21.88 2.17 -21.24
C SER A 96 -20.94 1.68 -20.13
N THR A 97 -21.28 0.56 -19.48
CA THR A 97 -20.40 -0.12 -18.52
C THR A 97 -19.01 -0.40 -19.12
N ALA A 98 -18.95 -0.79 -20.40
CA ALA A 98 -17.70 -1.07 -21.09
C ALA A 98 -16.83 0.18 -21.25
N ASP A 99 -17.43 1.32 -21.59
CA ASP A 99 -16.70 2.60 -21.74
C ASP A 99 -16.12 3.08 -20.41
N VAL A 100 -16.91 2.96 -19.34
CA VAL A 100 -16.47 3.31 -17.98
C VAL A 100 -15.26 2.44 -17.60
N ILE A 101 -15.36 1.12 -17.73
CA ILE A 101 -14.24 0.21 -17.41
C ILE A 101 -13.02 0.49 -18.28
N ALA A 102 -13.21 0.70 -19.59
CA ALA A 102 -12.12 0.99 -20.52
C ALA A 102 -11.38 2.28 -20.16
N PHE A 103 -12.10 3.32 -19.70
CA PHE A 103 -11.51 4.56 -19.21
C PHE A 103 -10.55 4.32 -18.04
N TYR A 104 -10.99 3.61 -16.99
CA TYR A 104 -10.13 3.33 -15.83
C TYR A 104 -8.95 2.42 -16.20
N LYS A 105 -9.18 1.38 -17.01
CA LYS A 105 -8.09 0.52 -17.57
C LYS A 105 -7.04 1.36 -18.31
N GLY A 106 -7.51 2.29 -19.16
CA GLY A 106 -6.66 3.16 -19.97
C GLY A 106 -5.80 4.14 -19.18
N ILE A 107 -6.12 4.39 -17.90
CA ILE A 107 -5.32 5.24 -17.01
C ILE A 107 -4.44 4.39 -16.09
N LEU A 108 -5.01 3.36 -15.47
CA LEU A 108 -4.33 2.58 -14.42
C LEU A 108 -3.22 1.70 -14.99
N ILE A 109 -3.46 0.99 -16.10
CA ILE A 109 -2.47 0.09 -16.69
C ILE A 109 -1.22 0.85 -17.14
N PRO A 110 -1.30 1.96 -17.91
CA PRO A 110 -0.12 2.76 -18.25
C PRO A 110 0.58 3.39 -17.04
N ALA A 111 -0.14 3.65 -15.95
CA ALA A 111 0.43 4.12 -14.68
C ALA A 111 1.10 3.01 -13.85
N GLY A 112 1.18 1.78 -14.38
CA GLY A 112 1.88 0.65 -13.76
C GLY A 112 1.07 -0.13 -12.74
N TRP A 113 -0.27 -0.04 -12.79
CA TRP A 113 -1.15 -0.89 -12.00
C TRP A 113 -1.41 -2.22 -12.71
N ALA A 114 -1.34 -3.32 -11.99
CA ALA A 114 -1.60 -4.66 -12.51
C ALA A 114 -3.06 -5.06 -12.24
N GLN A 115 -3.80 -5.51 -13.25
CA GLN A 115 -5.17 -6.00 -13.04
C GLN A 115 -5.13 -7.32 -12.27
N ILE A 116 -5.89 -7.42 -11.18
CA ILE A 116 -5.94 -8.59 -10.30
C ILE A 116 -7.32 -9.26 -10.26
N GLU A 117 -8.35 -8.56 -10.73
CA GLU A 117 -9.74 -9.05 -10.69
C GLU A 117 -10.53 -8.52 -11.88
N GLU A 118 -11.43 -9.36 -12.41
CA GLU A 118 -12.43 -9.00 -13.42
C GLU A 118 -13.63 -9.95 -13.27
N ASP A 119 -14.69 -9.47 -12.62
CA ASP A 119 -15.94 -10.22 -12.43
C ASP A 119 -17.13 -9.47 -13.06
N PRO A 120 -17.65 -9.94 -14.21
CA PRO A 120 -18.78 -9.31 -14.88
C PRO A 120 -20.15 -9.64 -14.25
N ARG A 121 -20.22 -10.39 -13.14
CA ARG A 121 -21.48 -10.86 -12.52
C ARG A 121 -21.52 -10.70 -11.01
N ASP A 122 -20.74 -9.78 -10.47
CA ASP A 122 -20.67 -9.56 -9.05
C ASP A 122 -22.00 -9.02 -8.48
N ALA A 123 -22.40 -9.53 -7.32
CA ALA A 123 -23.68 -9.25 -6.67
C ALA A 123 -23.47 -8.68 -5.26
N ILE A 124 -22.83 -7.51 -5.17
CA ILE A 124 -22.48 -6.87 -3.89
C ILE A 124 -23.70 -6.22 -3.21
N TYR A 125 -24.71 -5.78 -3.97
CA TYR A 125 -25.89 -5.11 -3.44
C TYR A 125 -27.17 -5.92 -3.74
N PRO A 126 -28.13 -6.03 -2.79
CA PRO A 126 -29.28 -6.92 -2.94
C PRO A 126 -30.00 -6.70 -4.28
N GLY A 127 -29.91 -7.72 -5.14
CA GLY A 127 -30.64 -7.82 -6.40
C GLY A 127 -30.03 -7.11 -7.62
N ARG A 128 -28.82 -6.56 -7.57
CA ARG A 128 -28.17 -5.90 -8.73
C ARG A 128 -27.00 -6.72 -9.25
N ARG A 129 -26.94 -6.92 -10.57
CA ARG A 129 -25.75 -7.40 -11.25
C ARG A 129 -24.82 -6.22 -11.50
N SER A 130 -23.61 -6.33 -11.01
CA SER A 130 -22.54 -5.36 -11.21
C SER A 130 -21.35 -6.00 -11.90
N TYR A 131 -20.49 -5.15 -12.43
CA TYR A 131 -19.21 -5.51 -13.00
C TYR A 131 -18.13 -4.94 -12.07
N THR A 132 -17.37 -5.82 -11.43
CA THR A 132 -16.22 -5.48 -10.60
C THR A 132 -14.91 -5.68 -11.36
N VAL A 133 -14.00 -4.70 -11.28
CA VAL A 133 -12.63 -4.82 -11.77
C VAL A 133 -11.70 -4.23 -10.72
N ALA A 134 -10.58 -4.89 -10.45
CA ALA A 134 -9.58 -4.38 -9.51
C ALA A 134 -8.16 -4.45 -10.07
N TRP A 135 -7.32 -3.54 -9.59
CA TRP A 135 -5.91 -3.44 -9.90
C TRP A 135 -5.09 -3.22 -8.63
N ALA A 136 -3.84 -3.68 -8.63
CA ALA A 136 -2.91 -3.49 -7.53
C ALA A 136 -1.64 -2.77 -7.98
N LYS A 137 -1.05 -1.98 -7.07
CA LYS A 137 0.27 -1.38 -7.22
C LYS A 137 0.96 -1.30 -5.85
N GLY A 138 1.96 -2.16 -5.66
CA GLY A 138 2.60 -2.30 -4.35
C GLY A 138 1.60 -2.80 -3.30
N VAL A 139 1.39 -2.02 -2.24
CA VAL A 139 0.42 -2.33 -1.18
C VAL A 139 -0.96 -1.70 -1.41
N LEU A 140 -1.16 -1.02 -2.54
CA LEU A 140 -2.41 -0.35 -2.86
C LEU A 140 -3.27 -1.22 -3.77
N THR A 141 -4.57 -1.19 -3.51
CA THR A 141 -5.59 -1.80 -4.39
C THR A 141 -6.56 -0.71 -4.81
N TYR A 142 -6.84 -0.67 -6.10
CA TYR A 142 -7.89 0.15 -6.70
C TYR A 142 -8.96 -0.75 -7.28
N SER A 143 -10.22 -0.55 -6.92
CA SER A 143 -11.34 -1.28 -7.51
C SER A 143 -12.39 -0.33 -8.07
N ILE A 144 -13.12 -0.81 -9.06
CA ILE A 144 -14.32 -0.17 -9.57
C ILE A 144 -15.44 -1.20 -9.65
N ILE A 145 -16.61 -0.81 -9.17
CA ILE A 145 -17.86 -1.56 -9.28
C ILE A 145 -18.79 -0.73 -10.15
N VAL A 146 -19.27 -1.31 -11.26
CA VAL A 146 -20.11 -0.61 -12.24
C VAL A 146 -21.43 -1.35 -12.41
N TRP A 147 -22.55 -0.65 -12.42
CA TRP A 147 -23.86 -1.26 -12.68
C TRP A 147 -24.77 -0.31 -13.45
N THR A 148 -25.72 -0.89 -14.18
CA THR A 148 -26.73 -0.11 -14.91
C THR A 148 -28.00 -0.02 -14.08
N GLU A 149 -28.54 1.19 -13.94
CA GLU A 149 -29.84 1.47 -13.35
C GLU A 149 -30.69 2.20 -14.38
N SER A 150 -31.72 1.51 -14.89
CA SER A 150 -32.55 1.99 -16.00
C SER A 150 -31.70 2.34 -17.24
N THR A 151 -31.63 3.61 -17.63
CA THR A 151 -30.87 4.12 -18.78
C THR A 151 -29.52 4.72 -18.40
N THR A 152 -29.14 4.67 -17.12
CA THR A 152 -27.91 5.28 -16.61
C THR A 152 -26.96 4.23 -16.08
N THR A 153 -25.66 4.49 -16.21
CA THR A 153 -24.59 3.70 -15.60
C THR A 153 -24.13 4.40 -14.33
N LYS A 154 -24.12 3.66 -13.23
CA LYS A 154 -23.54 4.08 -11.96
C LYS A 154 -22.24 3.33 -11.74
N TYR A 155 -21.32 3.98 -11.03
CA TYR A 155 -20.10 3.33 -10.61
C TYR A 155 -19.65 3.83 -9.25
N GLU A 156 -18.92 2.97 -8.56
CA GLU A 156 -18.21 3.26 -7.33
C GLU A 156 -16.75 2.86 -7.49
N THR A 157 -15.84 3.71 -7.03
CA THR A 157 -14.40 3.43 -7.01
C THR A 157 -13.94 3.28 -5.59
N ASN A 158 -12.96 2.42 -5.33
CA ASN A 158 -12.28 2.28 -4.05
C ASN A 158 -10.78 2.32 -4.25
N LEU A 159 -10.07 3.05 -3.42
CA LEU A 159 -8.62 2.98 -3.26
C LEU A 159 -8.33 2.71 -1.80
N GLU A 160 -7.63 1.61 -1.54
CA GLU A 160 -7.29 1.15 -0.20
C GLU A 160 -5.85 0.62 -0.14
N SER A 161 -5.37 0.41 1.09
CA SER A 161 -4.06 -0.21 1.35
C SER A 161 -4.26 -1.61 1.94
N THR A 162 -3.89 -2.66 1.21
CA THR A 162 -4.04 -4.06 1.63
C THR A 162 -2.86 -4.57 2.49
N ALA A 163 -2.23 -3.67 3.25
CA ALA A 163 -1.05 -3.96 4.08
C ALA A 163 -1.40 -4.56 5.44
#